data_AF-A0A1Y1LSY3-F1
#
_entry.id   AF-A0A1Y1LSY3-F1
#
_cell.length_a   1.000
_cell.length_b   1.000
_cell.length_c   1.000
_cell.angle_alpha   90.00
_cell.angle_beta   90.00
_cell.angle_gamma   90.00
#
_symmetry.space_group_name_H-M   'P 1'
#
loop_
_entity.id
_entity.type
_entity.pdbx_description
1 polymer ?
#
loop_
_entity_poly.entity_id
_entity_poly.type
_entity_poly.pdbx_seq_one_letter_code
_entity_poly.pdbx_strand_id
1 'polypeptide(L)'
;AVVEGVGDHGCEYMTGGRIIILGRTGRNFAAGMSGGIAYVLDIHSDFRSKLNTEMVEAGPITDPSEIAFVRGLIEDHHHYTGSELAARILVDFNRALPRFVKVLPVDYKRVLEEEAAKAAEAKRAEYNLPVVSGVKHKKEEKAAKLQDLEEAIGDAKAEKKRALVLDKTKGFMKYARRSEKYRAASTRTKDWAELSSRLDEDELKYQSARCMDCGVPFCQSETGCPISNIIPKWNELVFSNQWKDALNRLLMTNNFPEFTGRVCPAPCEGACVLGINEDPVGIKSIECAII
;
A
#
# COMPACT_ATOMS: atom_id res chain seq x y z
N ALA A 1 -12.80 3.63 -17.36
CA ALA A 1 -14.14 4.18 -17.69
C ALA A 1 -14.22 4.42 -19.20
N VAL A 2 -15.41 4.25 -19.79
CA VAL A 2 -15.66 4.55 -21.22
C VAL A 2 -16.81 5.54 -21.29
N VAL A 3 -16.60 6.66 -21.98
CA VAL A 3 -17.58 7.73 -22.15
C VAL A 3 -17.63 8.19 -23.60
N GLU A 4 -18.77 8.73 -24.04
CA GLU A 4 -18.97 9.19 -25.42
C GLU A 4 -18.64 10.67 -25.64
N GLY A 5 -18.22 11.38 -24.60
CA GLY A 5 -17.82 12.77 -24.68
C GLY A 5 -17.51 13.34 -23.31
N VAL A 6 -16.76 14.43 -23.29
CA VAL A 6 -16.38 15.14 -22.07
C VAL A 6 -16.35 16.65 -22.35
N GLY A 7 -16.76 17.44 -21.35
CA GLY A 7 -16.70 18.90 -21.40
C GLY A 7 -15.28 19.45 -21.24
N ASP A 8 -15.20 20.73 -20.88
CA ASP A 8 -13.95 21.40 -20.54
C ASP A 8 -13.34 20.76 -19.27
N HIS A 9 -12.01 20.81 -19.13
CA HIS A 9 -11.26 20.25 -17.99
C HIS A 9 -11.41 18.72 -17.80
N GLY A 10 -11.64 17.99 -18.90
CA GLY A 10 -11.68 16.53 -18.86
C GLY A 10 -10.35 15.94 -18.37
N CYS A 11 -10.42 14.96 -17.45
CA CYS A 11 -9.27 14.28 -16.86
C CYS A 11 -8.30 15.19 -16.09
N GLU A 12 -8.77 16.33 -15.59
CA GLU A 12 -7.99 17.20 -14.72
C GLU A 12 -7.60 16.49 -13.42
N TYR A 13 -6.34 16.66 -12.99
CA TYR A 13 -5.77 16.02 -11.78
C TYR A 13 -5.92 14.49 -11.72
N MET A 14 -6.04 13.81 -12.86
CA MET A 14 -6.07 12.35 -12.89
C MET A 14 -4.72 11.78 -12.41
N THR A 15 -4.77 10.92 -11.39
CA THR A 15 -3.60 10.31 -10.73
C THR A 15 -3.43 8.83 -11.05
N GLY A 16 -4.43 8.19 -11.68
CA GLY A 16 -4.39 6.78 -12.02
C GLY A 16 -5.62 6.30 -12.77
N GLY A 17 -5.55 5.05 -13.26
CA GLY A 17 -6.62 4.42 -14.01
C GLY A 17 -6.54 4.62 -15.53
N ARG A 18 -7.56 4.14 -16.23
CA ARG A 18 -7.67 4.21 -17.70
C ARG A 18 -9.03 4.75 -18.10
N ILE A 19 -9.04 5.70 -19.03
CA ILE A 19 -10.26 6.29 -19.57
C ILE A 19 -10.26 6.25 -21.10
N ILE A 20 -11.40 5.92 -21.69
CA ILE A 20 -11.63 5.94 -23.13
C ILE A 20 -12.76 6.94 -23.41
N ILE A 21 -12.51 7.87 -24.32
CA ILE A 21 -13.45 8.91 -24.73
C ILE A 21 -13.72 8.72 -26.23
N LEU A 22 -14.95 8.31 -26.58
CA LEU A 22 -15.35 7.97 -27.95
C LEU A 22 -15.91 9.17 -28.74
N GLY A 23 -15.91 10.37 -28.16
CA GLY A 23 -16.43 11.55 -28.84
C GLY A 23 -15.76 12.84 -28.41
N ARG A 24 -16.50 13.95 -28.46
CA ARG A 24 -15.94 15.30 -28.34
C ARG A 24 -15.35 15.55 -26.96
N THR A 25 -14.23 16.26 -26.94
CA THR A 25 -13.60 16.78 -25.72
C THR A 25 -13.68 18.30 -25.69
N GLY A 26 -13.77 18.87 -24.48
CA GLY A 26 -13.64 20.30 -24.24
C GLY A 26 -12.19 20.76 -24.15
N ARG A 27 -12.02 22.03 -23.77
CA ARG A 27 -10.75 22.74 -23.62
C ARG A 27 -10.00 22.32 -22.35
N ASN A 28 -8.70 22.60 -22.32
CA ASN A 28 -7.81 22.36 -21.17
C ASN A 28 -7.84 20.89 -20.68
N PHE A 29 -7.90 19.96 -21.64
CA PHE A 29 -7.94 18.54 -21.33
C PHE A 29 -6.62 18.08 -20.68
N ALA A 30 -6.71 17.22 -19.66
CA ALA A 30 -5.60 16.63 -18.92
C ALA A 30 -4.67 17.62 -18.18
N ALA A 31 -5.20 18.79 -17.78
CA ALA A 31 -4.46 19.73 -16.93
C ALA A 31 -4.13 19.09 -15.57
N GLY A 32 -2.87 19.20 -15.14
CA GLY A 32 -2.40 18.61 -13.87
C GLY A 32 -2.50 17.08 -13.79
N MET A 33 -2.66 16.38 -14.92
CA MET A 33 -2.69 14.92 -14.95
C MET A 33 -1.31 14.36 -14.62
N SER A 34 -1.20 13.68 -13.47
CA SER A 34 0.05 13.14 -12.93
C SER A 34 0.18 11.63 -13.07
N GLY A 35 -0.92 10.92 -13.35
CA GLY A 35 -0.89 9.47 -13.56
C GLY A 35 -2.11 8.92 -14.30
N GLY A 36 -1.94 7.75 -14.92
CA GLY A 36 -2.99 7.07 -15.71
C GLY A 36 -2.85 7.26 -17.22
N ILE A 37 -3.77 6.67 -17.98
CA ILE A 37 -3.77 6.69 -19.45
C ILE A 37 -5.16 7.08 -19.96
N ALA A 38 -5.22 8.05 -20.85
CA ALA A 38 -6.46 8.43 -21.54
C ALA A 38 -6.35 8.11 -23.04
N TYR A 39 -7.39 7.49 -23.59
CA TYR A 39 -7.54 7.24 -25.02
C TYR A 39 -8.69 8.09 -25.54
N VAL A 40 -8.42 8.95 -26.51
CA VAL A 40 -9.40 9.87 -27.07
C VAL A 40 -9.57 9.58 -28.55
N LEU A 41 -10.81 9.36 -28.98
CA LEU A 41 -11.14 9.23 -30.41
C LEU A 41 -11.31 10.62 -31.03
N ASP A 42 -10.30 11.09 -31.74
CA ASP A 42 -10.34 12.40 -32.39
C ASP A 42 -10.95 12.31 -33.81
N ILE A 43 -12.26 12.51 -33.89
CA ILE A 43 -13.00 12.47 -35.16
C ILE A 43 -12.68 13.69 -36.04
N HIS A 44 -12.41 14.84 -35.44
CA HIS A 44 -12.27 16.13 -36.14
C HIS A 44 -10.81 16.58 -36.33
N SER A 45 -9.84 15.82 -35.80
CA SER A 45 -8.41 16.17 -35.83
C SER A 45 -8.10 17.51 -35.14
N ASP A 46 -8.93 17.92 -34.17
CA ASP A 46 -8.82 19.19 -33.46
C ASP A 46 -8.38 19.03 -32.00
N PHE A 47 -8.23 17.79 -31.52
CA PHE A 47 -7.97 17.48 -30.12
C PHE A 47 -6.66 18.09 -29.61
N ARG A 48 -5.64 18.12 -30.47
CA ARG A 48 -4.30 18.62 -30.10
C ARG A 48 -4.30 20.10 -29.69
N SER A 49 -5.27 20.89 -30.17
CA SER A 49 -5.43 22.30 -29.76
C SER A 49 -6.10 22.47 -28.39
N LYS A 50 -6.80 21.44 -27.91
CA LYS A 50 -7.56 21.46 -26.65
C LYS A 50 -6.81 20.81 -25.49
N LEU A 51 -5.71 20.11 -25.79
CA LEU A 51 -4.86 19.44 -24.83
C LEU A 51 -3.95 20.45 -24.11
N ASN A 52 -3.91 20.39 -22.78
CA ASN A 52 -2.88 21.06 -22.01
C ASN A 52 -1.59 20.24 -22.08
N THR A 53 -0.49 20.81 -22.57
CA THR A 53 0.78 20.08 -22.79
C THR A 53 1.82 20.32 -21.71
N GLU A 54 1.45 20.90 -20.56
CA GLU A 54 2.41 21.18 -19.46
C GLU A 54 3.01 19.91 -18.86
N MET A 55 2.18 18.88 -18.64
CA MET A 55 2.60 17.65 -17.95
C MET A 55 2.32 16.37 -18.75
N VAL A 56 1.66 16.48 -19.90
CA VAL A 56 1.22 15.33 -20.69
C VAL A 56 1.64 15.41 -22.15
N GLU A 57 1.83 14.24 -22.74
CA GLU A 57 2.15 14.04 -24.15
C GLU A 57 1.01 13.27 -24.83
N ALA A 58 0.71 13.64 -26.09
CA ALA A 58 -0.22 12.92 -26.95
C ALA A 58 0.54 12.16 -28.04
N GLY A 59 0.25 10.86 -28.19
CA GLY A 59 0.86 9.98 -29.18
C GLY A 59 -0.14 8.98 -29.79
N PRO A 60 0.23 8.29 -30.87
CA PRO A 60 -0.59 7.22 -31.44
C PRO A 60 -0.52 5.94 -30.58
N ILE A 61 -1.52 5.07 -30.72
CA ILE A 61 -1.50 3.72 -30.13
C ILE A 61 -0.81 2.79 -31.14
N THR A 62 0.36 2.25 -30.77
CA THR A 62 1.13 1.33 -31.61
C THR A 62 1.16 -0.10 -31.07
N ASP A 63 0.96 -0.28 -29.77
CA ASP A 63 1.12 -1.58 -29.12
C ASP A 63 -0.11 -2.49 -29.35
N PRO A 64 0.07 -3.72 -29.89
CA PRO A 64 -1.05 -4.63 -30.14
C PRO A 64 -1.83 -5.05 -28.89
N SER A 65 -1.16 -5.16 -27.73
CA SER A 65 -1.84 -5.55 -26.49
C SER A 65 -2.74 -4.42 -25.97
N GLU A 66 -2.28 -3.18 -26.10
CA GLU A 66 -3.05 -1.98 -25.78
C GLU A 66 -4.26 -1.82 -26.71
N ILE A 67 -4.09 -2.08 -28.02
CA ILE A 67 -5.18 -2.05 -29.00
C ILE A 67 -6.28 -3.07 -28.65
N ALA A 68 -5.89 -4.31 -28.32
CA ALA A 68 -6.83 -5.34 -27.92
C ALA A 68 -7.58 -4.95 -26.64
N PHE A 69 -6.89 -4.32 -25.68
CA PHE A 69 -7.49 -3.84 -24.44
C PHE A 69 -8.51 -2.72 -24.67
N VAL A 70 -8.18 -1.72 -25.50
CA VAL A 70 -9.10 -0.63 -25.85
C VAL A 70 -10.33 -1.18 -26.55
N ARG A 71 -10.15 -2.10 -27.50
CA ARG A 71 -11.26 -2.77 -28.18
C ARG A 71 -12.17 -3.51 -27.19
N GLY A 72 -11.61 -4.31 -26.30
CA GLY A 72 -12.38 -5.06 -25.30
C GLY A 72 -13.21 -4.16 -24.39
N LEU A 73 -12.65 -3.03 -23.94
CA LEU A 73 -13.41 -2.07 -23.13
C LEU A 73 -14.56 -1.40 -23.89
N ILE A 74 -14.43 -1.19 -25.20
CA ILE A 74 -15.51 -0.66 -26.04
C ILE A 74 -16.60 -1.72 -26.26
N GLU A 75 -16.21 -2.99 -26.42
CA GLU A 75 -17.15 -4.14 -26.48
C GLU A 75 -17.95 -4.24 -25.18
N ASP A 76 -17.28 -4.18 -24.02
CA ASP A 76 -17.93 -4.15 -22.71
C ASP A 76 -18.88 -2.96 -22.60
N HIS A 77 -18.43 -1.77 -23.01
CA HIS A 77 -19.27 -0.57 -22.97
C HIS A 77 -20.54 -0.76 -23.81
N HIS A 78 -20.44 -1.27 -25.03
CA HIS A 78 -21.60 -1.56 -25.87
C HIS A 78 -22.53 -2.60 -25.22
N HIS A 79 -21.98 -3.67 -24.64
CA HIS A 79 -22.76 -4.70 -23.97
C HIS A 79 -23.57 -4.15 -22.78
N TYR A 80 -22.97 -3.28 -21.96
CA TYR A 80 -23.63 -2.72 -20.78
C TYR A 80 -24.54 -1.53 -21.06
N THR A 81 -24.25 -0.70 -22.07
CA THR A 81 -25.00 0.55 -22.32
C THR A 81 -25.90 0.50 -23.55
N GLY A 82 -25.69 -0.47 -24.45
CA GLY A 82 -26.38 -0.52 -25.76
C GLY A 82 -25.98 0.62 -26.70
N SER A 83 -24.86 1.30 -26.45
CA SER A 83 -24.41 2.45 -27.24
C SER A 83 -24.29 2.13 -28.74
N GLU A 84 -25.01 2.88 -29.57
CA GLU A 84 -24.88 2.80 -31.03
C GLU A 84 -23.53 3.31 -31.52
N LEU A 85 -22.94 4.29 -30.83
CA LEU A 85 -21.67 4.88 -31.20
C LEU A 85 -20.53 3.88 -31.01
N ALA A 86 -20.54 3.17 -29.87
CA ALA A 86 -19.62 2.07 -29.63
C ALA A 86 -19.80 0.95 -30.67
N ALA A 87 -21.04 0.57 -31.00
CA ALA A 87 -21.32 -0.43 -32.04
C ALA A 87 -20.70 -0.06 -33.40
N ARG A 88 -20.88 1.21 -33.84
CA ARG A 88 -20.30 1.70 -35.09
C ARG A 88 -18.77 1.65 -35.09
N ILE A 89 -18.16 2.02 -33.97
CA ILE A 89 -16.70 1.99 -33.82
C ILE A 89 -16.16 0.55 -33.85
N LEU A 90 -16.89 -0.41 -33.28
CA LEU A 90 -16.47 -1.82 -33.26
C LEU A 90 -16.54 -2.48 -34.64
N VAL A 91 -17.52 -2.10 -35.46
CA VAL A 91 -17.65 -2.55 -36.87
C VAL A 91 -16.46 -2.07 -37.70
N ASP A 92 -16.09 -0.79 -37.59
CA ASP A 92 -15.02 -0.17 -38.38
C ASP A 92 -13.76 0.16 -37.55
N PHE A 93 -13.40 -0.71 -36.61
CA PHE A 93 -12.36 -0.43 -35.62
C PHE A 93 -10.98 -0.15 -36.25
N ASN A 94 -10.61 -0.89 -37.29
CA ASN A 94 -9.34 -0.70 -38.00
C ASN A 94 -9.23 0.69 -38.65
N ARG A 95 -10.36 1.28 -39.05
CA ARG A 95 -10.40 2.64 -39.64
C ARG A 95 -10.40 3.72 -38.57
N ALA A 96 -10.93 3.42 -37.38
CA ALA A 96 -10.91 4.30 -36.23
C ALA A 96 -9.55 4.34 -35.52
N LEU A 97 -8.77 3.24 -35.58
CA LEU A 97 -7.50 3.09 -34.86
C LEU A 97 -6.51 4.25 -35.05
N PRO A 98 -6.24 4.75 -36.28
CA PRO A 98 -5.31 5.87 -36.48
C PRO A 98 -5.80 7.20 -35.90
N ARG A 99 -7.10 7.30 -35.57
CA ARG A 99 -7.72 8.50 -34.98
C ARG A 99 -7.71 8.46 -33.46
N PHE A 100 -7.33 7.33 -32.86
CA PHE A 100 -7.16 7.27 -31.41
C PHE A 100 -5.85 7.95 -31.01
N VAL A 101 -5.98 8.92 -30.13
CA VAL A 101 -4.88 9.64 -29.50
C VAL A 101 -4.75 9.12 -28.07
N LYS A 102 -3.56 8.62 -27.74
CA LYS A 102 -3.17 8.26 -26.39
C LYS A 102 -2.57 9.48 -25.70
N VAL A 103 -3.12 9.83 -24.54
CA VAL A 103 -2.61 10.89 -23.67
C VAL A 103 -2.01 10.25 -22.43
N LEU A 104 -0.77 10.65 -22.12
CA LEU A 104 0.06 10.05 -21.09
C LEU A 104 0.90 11.14 -20.40
N PRO A 105 0.99 11.16 -19.06
CA PRO A 105 1.91 12.05 -18.35
C PRO A 105 3.36 11.72 -18.66
N VAL A 106 4.19 12.74 -18.84
CA VAL A 106 5.61 12.58 -19.22
C VAL A 106 6.37 11.77 -18.15
N ASP A 107 6.13 12.06 -16.88
CA ASP A 107 6.77 11.32 -15.79
C ASP A 107 6.31 9.87 -15.71
N TYR A 108 5.03 9.61 -15.97
CA TYR A 108 4.48 8.25 -15.99
C TYR A 108 5.02 7.42 -17.16
N LYS A 109 5.26 8.06 -18.32
CA LYS A 109 5.92 7.43 -19.48
C LYS A 109 7.31 6.90 -19.12
N ARG A 110 8.12 7.72 -18.44
CA ARG A 110 9.49 7.35 -18.05
C ARG A 110 9.50 6.12 -17.15
N VAL A 111 8.61 6.07 -16.16
CA VAL A 111 8.49 4.92 -15.25
C VAL A 111 8.10 3.65 -16.01
N LEU A 112 7.12 3.72 -16.91
CA LEU A 112 6.69 2.57 -17.72
C LEU A 112 7.79 2.06 -18.66
N GLU A 113 8.57 2.96 -19.26
CA GLU A 113 9.71 2.60 -20.11
C GLU A 113 10.84 1.93 -19.30
N GLU A 114 11.14 2.45 -18.11
CA GLU A 114 12.11 1.84 -17.19
C GLU A 114 11.68 0.45 -16.71
N GLU A 115 10.40 0.27 -16.38
CA GLU A 115 9.83 -1.03 -16.00
C GLU A 115 9.83 -2.01 -17.17
N ALA A 116 9.47 -1.57 -18.36
CA ALA A 116 9.51 -2.39 -19.57
C ALA A 116 10.94 -2.81 -19.92
N ALA A 117 11.92 -1.92 -19.76
CA ALA A 117 13.34 -2.22 -19.96
C ALA A 117 13.84 -3.27 -18.96
N LYS A 118 13.51 -3.10 -17.66
CA LYS A 118 13.84 -4.09 -16.62
C LYS A 118 13.17 -5.44 -16.87
N ALA A 119 11.91 -5.46 -17.32
CA ALA A 119 11.20 -6.69 -17.65
C ALA A 119 11.80 -7.38 -18.89
N ALA A 120 12.23 -6.61 -19.89
CA ALA A 120 12.92 -7.15 -21.08
C ALA A 120 14.30 -7.73 -20.71
N GLU A 121 15.04 -7.07 -19.81
CA GLU A 121 16.32 -7.56 -19.30
C GLU A 121 16.16 -8.84 -18.47
N ALA A 122 15.14 -8.88 -17.59
CA ALA A 122 14.80 -10.08 -16.82
C ALA A 122 14.42 -11.26 -17.74
N LYS A 123 13.58 -11.02 -18.75
CA LYS A 123 13.26 -12.04 -19.78
C LYS A 123 14.50 -12.49 -20.53
N ARG A 124 15.45 -11.58 -20.83
CA ARG A 124 16.70 -11.94 -21.52
C ARG A 124 17.65 -12.77 -20.63
N ALA A 125 17.65 -12.53 -19.33
CA ALA A 125 18.44 -13.29 -18.35
C ALA A 125 17.93 -14.73 -18.17
N GLU A 126 16.62 -14.96 -18.30
CA GLU A 126 16.01 -16.30 -18.23
C GLU A 126 16.41 -17.23 -19.39
N TYR A 127 16.82 -16.71 -20.55
CA TYR A 127 17.21 -17.52 -21.72
C TYR A 127 18.73 -17.83 -21.83
N ASN A 128 19.49 -17.78 -20.74
CA ASN A 128 20.86 -18.31 -20.75
C ASN A 128 20.83 -19.86 -20.66
N LEU A 129 21.03 -20.52 -21.80
CA LEU A 129 21.22 -21.98 -21.92
C LEU A 129 22.39 -22.45 -21.02
N PRO A 130 22.27 -23.64 -20.38
CA PRO A 130 23.33 -24.15 -19.50
C PRO A 130 24.50 -24.66 -20.34
N VAL A 131 25.66 -23.99 -20.21
CA VAL A 131 26.95 -24.57 -20.64
C VAL A 131 27.34 -25.62 -19.60
N VAL A 132 27.14 -26.89 -19.95
CA VAL A 132 27.63 -28.02 -19.15
C VAL A 132 29.15 -28.11 -19.32
N SER A 133 29.91 -27.79 -18.27
CA SER A 133 31.31 -28.19 -18.19
C SER A 133 31.73 -28.53 -16.75
N GLY A 134 31.99 -29.84 -16.55
CA GLY A 134 33.12 -30.35 -15.77
C GLY A 134 33.10 -30.18 -14.25
N VAL A 135 32.58 -31.19 -13.56
CA VAL A 135 32.79 -31.45 -12.12
C VAL A 135 34.28 -31.44 -11.76
N LYS A 136 34.66 -30.64 -10.74
CA LYS A 136 35.81 -30.92 -9.87
C LYS A 136 35.41 -30.70 -8.42
N HIS A 137 35.31 -31.80 -7.67
CA HIS A 137 35.21 -31.78 -6.22
C HIS A 137 36.53 -31.30 -5.61
N LYS A 138 36.46 -30.35 -4.68
CA LYS A 138 37.50 -30.13 -3.67
C LYS A 138 36.88 -30.27 -2.29
N LYS A 139 37.46 -31.18 -1.51
CA LYS A 139 37.09 -31.59 -0.17
C LYS A 139 37.82 -30.67 0.82
N GLU A 140 37.09 -29.96 1.69
CA GLU A 140 37.67 -29.35 2.89
C GLU A 140 36.79 -29.66 4.10
N GLU A 141 37.37 -30.43 5.02
CA GLU A 141 36.86 -30.74 6.35
C GLU A 141 37.12 -29.54 7.27
N LYS A 142 36.07 -29.05 7.95
CA LYS A 142 36.23 -28.37 9.24
C LYS A 142 35.24 -28.94 10.24
N ALA A 143 35.82 -29.58 11.25
CA ALA A 143 35.15 -30.21 12.37
C ALA A 143 34.29 -29.20 13.15
N ALA A 144 33.00 -29.50 13.30
CA ALA A 144 32.16 -28.86 14.28
C ALA A 144 32.52 -29.41 15.67
N LYS A 145 33.01 -28.54 16.57
CA LYS A 145 33.11 -28.87 17.99
C LYS A 145 31.71 -28.87 18.60
N LEU A 146 31.26 -30.04 19.03
CA LEU A 146 30.18 -30.18 20.01
C LEU A 146 30.66 -29.55 21.32
N GLN A 147 29.87 -28.67 21.95
CA GLN A 147 30.17 -28.10 23.26
C GLN A 147 29.13 -28.59 24.27
N ASP A 148 29.66 -29.04 25.40
CA ASP A 148 29.02 -29.83 26.45
C ASP A 148 28.10 -29.01 27.36
N LEU A 149 27.11 -29.69 27.93
CA LEU A 149 26.07 -29.13 28.80
C LEU A 149 26.56 -29.18 30.26
N GLU A 150 26.43 -28.06 30.98
CA GLU A 150 26.66 -27.88 32.44
C GLU A 150 28.05 -27.39 32.91
N GLU A 151 28.21 -26.05 33.02
CA GLU A 151 28.47 -25.28 34.26
C GLU A 151 29.21 -23.94 33.99
N ALA A 152 28.49 -22.82 34.12
CA ALA A 152 28.97 -21.58 34.75
C ALA A 152 27.79 -20.60 34.94
N ILE A 153 27.14 -20.76 36.10
CA ILE A 153 26.45 -19.75 36.94
C ILE A 153 26.74 -18.32 36.46
N GLY A 154 25.77 -17.51 36.02
CA GLY A 154 24.62 -17.06 36.81
C GLY A 154 24.80 -15.57 37.13
N ASP A 155 24.86 -14.71 36.11
CA ASP A 155 24.87 -13.27 36.32
C ASP A 155 23.53 -12.83 36.94
N ALA A 156 23.55 -12.38 38.19
CA ALA A 156 22.37 -11.83 38.88
C ALA A 156 21.74 -10.63 38.15
N LYS A 157 22.46 -10.01 37.19
CA LYS A 157 21.93 -9.00 36.26
C LYS A 157 21.21 -9.61 35.05
N ALA A 158 21.60 -10.80 34.60
CA ALA A 158 20.91 -11.54 33.55
C ALA A 158 19.63 -12.20 34.09
N GLU A 159 19.60 -12.62 35.35
CA GLU A 159 18.38 -13.11 36.00
C GLU A 159 17.32 -12.01 36.18
N LYS A 160 17.71 -10.78 36.53
CA LYS A 160 16.76 -9.64 36.55
C LYS A 160 16.22 -9.28 35.16
N LYS A 161 16.98 -9.54 34.08
CA LYS A 161 16.49 -9.36 32.69
C LYS A 161 15.65 -10.55 32.19
N ARG A 162 15.81 -11.74 32.75
CA ARG A 162 14.94 -12.90 32.49
C ARG A 162 13.61 -12.84 33.27
N ALA A 163 13.51 -11.99 34.29
CA ALA A 163 12.32 -11.82 35.13
C ALA A 163 11.17 -11.02 34.51
N LEU A 164 11.19 -10.72 33.21
CA LEU A 164 10.06 -10.09 32.52
C LEU A 164 9.72 -10.80 31.20
N VAL A 165 9.74 -12.14 31.22
CA VAL A 165 9.01 -12.92 30.22
C VAL A 165 7.52 -12.72 30.51
N LEU A 166 6.97 -11.64 29.95
CA LEU A 166 5.55 -11.34 30.01
C LEU A 166 4.80 -12.50 29.36
N ASP A 167 3.85 -13.07 30.09
CA ASP A 167 2.96 -14.09 29.53
C ASP A 167 2.01 -13.44 28.52
N LYS A 168 2.26 -13.70 27.23
CA LYS A 168 1.43 -13.22 26.14
C LYS A 168 0.12 -13.99 26.00
N THR A 169 0.18 -15.32 26.18
CA THR A 169 -0.97 -16.20 25.95
C THR A 169 -2.13 -15.92 26.89
N LYS A 170 -1.84 -15.45 28.10
CA LYS A 170 -2.84 -15.03 29.09
C LYS A 170 -2.68 -13.56 29.49
N GLY A 171 -2.01 -12.76 28.66
CA GLY A 171 -1.68 -11.38 29.01
C GLY A 171 -2.92 -10.50 29.16
N PHE A 172 -3.98 -10.77 28.38
CA PHE A 172 -5.25 -10.07 28.48
C PHE A 172 -5.96 -10.24 29.83
N MET A 173 -5.76 -11.37 30.52
CA MET A 173 -6.33 -11.60 31.86
C MET A 173 -5.45 -11.05 32.99
N LYS A 174 -4.15 -10.90 32.73
CA LYS A 174 -3.14 -10.59 33.76
C LYS A 174 -2.81 -9.11 33.86
N TYR A 175 -2.90 -8.38 32.75
CA TYR A 175 -2.46 -6.99 32.67
C TYR A 175 -3.63 -6.06 32.39
N ALA A 176 -3.69 -4.95 33.12
CA ALA A 176 -4.67 -3.90 32.88
C ALA A 176 -4.26 -2.98 31.71
N ARG A 177 -5.23 -2.27 31.13
CA ARG A 177 -4.96 -1.24 30.12
C ARG A 177 -4.12 -0.11 30.72
N ARG A 178 -3.08 0.28 29.99
CA ARG A 178 -2.24 1.45 30.28
C ARG A 178 -2.53 2.48 29.19
N SER A 179 -3.00 3.64 29.60
CA SER A 179 -3.27 4.77 28.73
C SER A 179 -2.13 5.77 28.75
N GLU A 180 -1.97 6.51 27.66
CA GLU A 180 -1.09 7.67 27.62
C GLU A 180 -1.48 8.68 28.71
N LYS A 181 -0.46 9.31 29.29
CA LYS A 181 -0.65 10.31 30.35
C LYS A 181 -0.81 11.68 29.71
N TYR A 182 -1.86 12.40 30.10
CA TYR A 182 -2.03 13.78 29.69
C TYR A 182 -1.26 14.74 30.58
N ARG A 183 -0.69 15.78 29.96
CA ARG A 183 -0.12 16.91 30.69
C ARG A 183 -1.22 17.64 31.48
N ALA A 184 -0.84 18.17 32.64
CA ALA A 184 -1.75 18.91 33.51
C ALA A 184 -2.41 20.08 32.77
N ALA A 185 -3.69 20.32 33.05
CA ALA A 185 -4.47 21.35 32.36
C ALA A 185 -3.85 22.76 32.45
N SER A 186 -3.23 23.06 33.60
CA SER A 186 -2.60 24.36 33.90
C SER A 186 -1.29 24.62 33.17
N THR A 187 -0.55 23.56 32.81
CA THR A 187 0.71 23.69 32.06
C THR A 187 0.43 23.77 30.56
N ARG A 188 -0.50 22.94 30.05
CA ARG A 188 -0.86 22.92 28.62
C ARG A 188 -1.56 24.17 28.10
N THR A 189 -2.08 25.06 28.96
CA THR A 189 -2.69 26.32 28.48
C THR A 189 -1.63 27.35 28.08
N LYS A 190 -0.38 27.14 28.48
CA LYS A 190 0.71 28.11 28.30
C LYS A 190 1.59 27.82 27.08
N ASP A 191 1.40 26.67 26.44
CA ASP A 191 2.16 26.23 25.26
C ASP A 191 1.25 25.50 24.26
N TRP A 192 1.78 25.26 23.06
CA TRP A 192 1.11 24.51 21.99
C TRP A 192 1.76 23.13 21.78
N ALA A 193 2.49 22.62 22.77
CA ALA A 193 3.17 21.33 22.66
C ALA A 193 2.17 20.15 22.77
N GLU A 194 2.62 18.94 22.42
CA GLU A 194 1.78 17.74 22.40
C GLU A 194 1.14 17.46 23.78
N LEU A 195 -0.14 17.04 23.78
CA LEU A 195 -0.91 16.90 25.01
C LEU A 195 -0.56 15.63 25.79
N SER A 196 -0.38 14.51 25.08
CA SER A 196 -0.06 13.22 25.66
C SER A 196 1.44 12.91 25.58
N SER A 197 1.94 12.18 26.57
CA SER A 197 3.25 11.53 26.49
C SER A 197 3.07 10.09 26.01
N ARG A 198 3.93 9.67 25.07
CA ARG A 198 3.99 8.28 24.60
C ARG A 198 4.23 7.31 25.77
N LEU A 199 3.75 6.08 25.61
CA LEU A 199 4.04 4.98 26.52
C LEU A 199 5.51 4.58 26.43
N ASP A 200 6.08 4.13 27.55
CA ASP A 200 7.44 3.59 27.58
C ASP A 200 7.51 2.19 26.92
N GLU A 201 8.70 1.74 26.52
CA GLU A 201 8.89 0.43 25.86
C GLU A 201 8.34 -0.73 26.71
N ASP A 202 8.55 -0.66 28.03
CA ASP A 202 8.02 -1.65 28.96
C ASP A 202 6.49 -1.60 28.99
N GLU A 203 5.89 -0.41 29.07
CA GLU A 203 4.43 -0.22 29.06
C GLU A 203 3.80 -0.73 27.76
N LEU A 204 4.47 -0.54 26.64
CA LEU A 204 4.06 -1.03 25.31
C LEU A 204 4.12 -2.56 25.24
N LYS A 205 5.11 -3.20 25.86
CA LYS A 205 5.14 -4.67 25.98
C LYS A 205 3.98 -5.20 26.81
N TYR A 206 3.63 -4.53 27.91
CA TYR A 206 2.43 -4.90 28.67
C TYR A 206 1.16 -4.74 27.83
N GLN A 207 1.02 -3.66 27.05
CA GLN A 207 -0.16 -3.46 26.21
C GLN A 207 -0.23 -4.45 25.04
N SER A 208 0.88 -4.69 24.35
CA SER A 208 0.94 -5.64 23.23
C SER A 208 0.67 -7.08 23.68
N ALA A 209 1.05 -7.45 24.91
CA ALA A 209 0.72 -8.74 25.53
C ALA A 209 -0.78 -8.95 25.78
N ARG A 210 -1.61 -7.89 25.81
CA ARG A 210 -3.07 -8.02 26.00
C ARG A 210 -3.80 -8.45 24.72
N CYS A 211 -3.12 -8.52 23.58
CA CYS A 211 -3.75 -9.01 22.37
C CYS A 211 -4.01 -10.51 22.46
N MET A 212 -5.25 -10.92 22.22
CA MET A 212 -5.69 -12.33 22.28
C MET A 212 -5.31 -13.16 21.05
N ASP A 213 -4.64 -12.57 20.06
CA ASP A 213 -4.33 -13.19 18.77
C ASP A 213 -5.55 -13.90 18.14
N CYS A 214 -6.61 -13.14 17.92
CA CYS A 214 -7.90 -13.66 17.45
C CYS A 214 -7.76 -14.28 16.05
N GLY A 215 -8.29 -15.50 15.85
CA GLY A 215 -8.27 -16.17 14.54
C GLY A 215 -8.99 -15.39 13.43
N VAL A 216 -10.07 -14.67 13.78
CA VAL A 216 -10.71 -13.67 12.91
C VAL A 216 -10.63 -12.31 13.62
N PRO A 217 -9.66 -11.45 13.26
CA PRO A 217 -9.41 -10.21 13.98
C PRO A 217 -10.40 -9.11 13.56
N PHE A 218 -11.44 -8.89 14.37
CA PHE A 218 -12.42 -7.81 14.14
C PHE A 218 -11.81 -6.41 14.08
N CYS A 219 -10.67 -6.19 14.75
CA CYS A 219 -9.95 -4.93 14.67
C CYS A 219 -9.42 -4.59 13.26
N GLN A 220 -9.21 -5.60 12.39
CA GLN A 220 -8.81 -5.43 10.99
C GLN A 220 -9.99 -5.45 10.01
N SER A 221 -11.21 -5.74 10.49
CA SER A 221 -12.41 -5.86 9.65
C SER A 221 -13.02 -4.49 9.31
N GLU A 222 -14.09 -4.48 8.50
CA GLU A 222 -14.81 -3.26 8.09
C GLU A 222 -15.32 -2.42 9.27
N THR A 223 -15.66 -3.06 10.40
CA THR A 223 -16.11 -2.36 11.61
C THR A 223 -14.95 -1.85 12.47
N GLY A 224 -13.72 -2.22 12.14
CA GLY A 224 -12.50 -1.87 12.87
C GLY A 224 -11.71 -0.77 12.15
N CYS A 225 -10.53 -1.13 11.63
CA CYS A 225 -9.64 -0.19 10.96
C CYS A 225 -10.10 0.08 9.50
N PRO A 226 -10.43 1.32 9.10
CA PRO A 226 -10.91 1.63 7.75
C PRO A 226 -9.90 1.35 6.63
N ILE A 227 -8.61 1.34 6.97
CA ILE A 227 -7.52 1.01 6.03
C ILE A 227 -7.13 -0.47 6.09
N SER A 228 -7.87 -1.28 6.85
CA SER A 228 -7.62 -2.71 7.04
C SER A 228 -6.18 -3.03 7.46
N ASN A 229 -5.66 -2.23 8.40
CA ASN A 229 -4.29 -2.37 8.90
C ASN A 229 -4.09 -3.73 9.59
N ILE A 230 -2.88 -4.28 9.50
CA ILE A 230 -2.58 -5.66 9.91
C ILE A 230 -2.18 -5.69 11.39
N ILE A 231 -3.12 -5.26 12.24
CA ILE A 231 -2.91 -4.92 13.66
C ILE A 231 -2.24 -6.03 14.48
N PRO A 232 -2.83 -7.24 14.61
CA PRO A 232 -2.20 -8.36 15.29
C PRO A 232 -0.74 -8.60 14.90
N LYS A 233 -0.38 -8.43 13.62
CA LYS A 233 0.95 -8.79 13.14
C LYS A 233 2.03 -7.81 13.59
N TRP A 234 1.82 -6.50 13.41
CA TRP A 234 2.81 -5.55 13.91
C TRP A 234 2.81 -5.50 15.45
N ASN A 235 1.68 -5.81 16.10
CA ASN A 235 1.63 -5.90 17.56
C ASN A 235 2.46 -7.07 18.10
N GLU A 236 2.49 -8.20 17.38
CA GLU A 236 3.40 -9.32 17.66
C GLU A 236 4.88 -8.91 17.57
N LEU A 237 5.21 -8.14 16.53
CA LEU A 237 6.56 -7.68 16.27
C LEU A 237 7.02 -6.67 17.34
N VAL A 238 6.14 -5.78 17.80
CA VAL A 238 6.40 -4.88 18.93
C VAL A 238 6.67 -5.65 20.21
N PHE A 239 5.85 -6.67 20.53
CA PHE A 239 6.09 -7.53 21.69
C PHE A 239 7.45 -8.24 21.61
N SER A 240 7.85 -8.65 20.41
CA SER A 240 9.12 -9.33 20.13
C SER A 240 10.33 -8.37 20.00
N ASN A 241 10.16 -7.07 20.28
CA ASN A 241 11.19 -6.04 20.10
C ASN A 241 11.71 -5.88 18.66
N GLN A 242 10.94 -6.30 17.65
CA GLN A 242 11.26 -6.18 16.23
C GLN A 242 10.64 -4.92 15.62
N TRP A 243 11.08 -3.75 16.11
CA TRP A 243 10.50 -2.44 15.75
C TRP A 243 10.58 -2.12 14.26
N LYS A 244 11.69 -2.45 13.60
CA LYS A 244 11.87 -2.18 12.17
C LYS A 244 10.89 -2.99 11.30
N ASP A 245 10.67 -4.24 11.66
CA ASP A 245 9.72 -5.11 10.96
C ASP A 245 8.28 -4.70 11.26
N ALA A 246 7.99 -4.27 12.49
CA ALA A 246 6.70 -3.69 12.85
C ALA A 246 6.37 -2.46 11.99
N LEU A 247 7.34 -1.55 11.83
CA LEU A 247 7.22 -0.38 10.97
C LEU A 247 7.01 -0.75 9.50
N ASN A 248 7.83 -1.65 8.96
CA ASN A 248 7.67 -2.13 7.59
C ASN A 248 6.29 -2.71 7.35
N ARG A 249 5.75 -3.48 8.32
CA ARG A 249 4.42 -4.08 8.21
C ARG A 249 3.31 -3.04 8.31
N LEU A 250 3.48 -2.02 9.14
CA LEU A 250 2.55 -0.90 9.28
C LEU A 250 2.47 -0.06 7.99
N LEU A 251 3.63 0.24 7.41
CA LEU A 251 3.76 1.02 6.17
C LEU A 251 3.20 0.30 4.92
N MET A 252 3.02 -1.02 4.96
CA MET A 252 2.37 -1.75 3.86
C MET A 252 0.90 -1.36 3.66
N THR A 253 0.22 -0.97 4.73
CA THR A 253 -1.22 -0.62 4.70
C THR A 253 -1.51 0.83 5.02
N ASN A 254 -0.61 1.51 5.72
CA ASN A 254 -0.78 2.88 6.16
C ASN A 254 0.37 3.76 5.67
N ASN A 255 0.08 4.75 4.83
CA ASN A 255 1.07 5.69 4.33
C ASN A 255 1.54 6.70 5.39
N PHE A 256 0.72 6.96 6.41
CA PHE A 256 0.91 8.07 7.35
C PHE A 256 0.64 7.64 8.82
N PRO A 257 1.36 6.63 9.33
CA PRO A 257 1.18 6.13 10.70
C PRO A 257 1.41 7.17 11.80
N GLU A 258 2.24 8.17 11.53
CA GLU A 258 2.52 9.29 12.44
C GLU A 258 1.31 10.19 12.68
N PHE A 259 0.37 10.22 11.73
CA PHE A 259 -0.88 10.99 11.84
C PHE A 259 -2.00 10.12 12.40
N THR A 260 -2.16 8.88 11.94
CA THR A 260 -3.19 7.97 12.42
C THR A 260 -2.99 7.63 13.90
N GLY A 261 -1.77 7.38 14.34
CA GLY A 261 -1.45 7.12 15.75
C GLY A 261 -1.82 8.26 16.69
N ARG A 262 -1.94 9.50 16.20
CA ARG A 262 -2.28 10.69 17.01
C ARG A 262 -3.74 11.12 16.89
N VAL A 263 -4.24 11.22 15.67
CA VAL A 263 -5.53 11.87 15.39
C VAL A 263 -6.68 10.86 15.25
N CYS A 264 -6.39 9.60 14.94
CA CYS A 264 -7.43 8.60 14.73
C CYS A 264 -8.33 8.47 15.97
N PRO A 265 -9.67 8.40 15.79
CA PRO A 265 -10.60 8.10 16.87
C PRO A 265 -10.53 6.63 17.34
N ALA A 266 -9.63 5.83 16.76
CA ALA A 266 -9.35 4.44 17.11
C ALA A 266 -10.58 3.49 17.05
N PRO A 267 -11.29 3.40 15.91
CA PRO A 267 -12.42 2.47 15.76
C PRO A 267 -11.99 1.00 15.91
N CYS A 268 -10.72 0.69 15.60
CA CYS A 268 -10.11 -0.61 15.83
C CYS A 268 -10.07 -1.03 17.31
N GLU A 269 -9.99 -0.09 18.25
CA GLU A 269 -10.08 -0.39 19.68
C GLU A 269 -11.51 -0.71 20.09
N GLY A 270 -12.49 0.01 19.53
CA GLY A 270 -13.92 -0.27 19.73
C GLY A 270 -14.35 -1.62 19.17
N ALA A 271 -13.75 -2.06 18.05
CA ALA A 271 -14.00 -3.37 17.44
C ALA A 271 -13.16 -4.51 18.06
N CYS A 272 -12.29 -4.22 19.04
CA CYS A 272 -11.45 -5.24 19.64
C CYS A 272 -12.32 -6.24 20.43
N VAL A 273 -12.12 -7.55 20.19
CA VAL A 273 -12.86 -8.61 20.90
C VAL A 273 -12.67 -8.53 22.42
N LEU A 274 -11.50 -8.09 22.88
CA LEU A 274 -11.26 -7.90 24.31
C LEU A 274 -12.21 -6.85 24.91
N GLY A 275 -12.56 -5.83 24.11
CA GLY A 275 -13.51 -4.76 24.42
C GLY A 275 -14.92 -5.22 24.81
N ILE A 276 -15.26 -6.51 24.58
CA ILE A 276 -16.55 -7.09 24.98
C ILE A 276 -16.59 -7.32 26.50
N ASN A 277 -15.47 -7.72 27.11
CA ASN A 277 -15.41 -8.13 28.53
C ASN A 277 -14.54 -7.21 29.38
N GLU A 278 -13.43 -6.70 28.83
CA GLU A 278 -12.51 -5.80 29.50
C GLU A 278 -12.13 -4.62 28.59
N ASP A 279 -11.33 -3.69 29.11
CA ASP A 279 -10.79 -2.62 28.30
C ASP A 279 -9.99 -3.15 27.09
N PRO A 280 -10.21 -2.62 25.88
CA PRO A 280 -9.57 -3.09 24.67
C PRO A 280 -8.05 -2.86 24.69
N VAL A 281 -7.37 -3.49 23.75
CA VAL A 281 -5.93 -3.26 23.52
C VAL A 281 -5.73 -1.82 23.06
N GLY A 282 -4.74 -1.11 23.61
CA GLY A 282 -4.37 0.26 23.21
C GLY A 282 -3.67 0.31 21.84
N ILE A 283 -4.38 -0.11 20.79
CA ILE A 283 -3.87 -0.24 19.41
C ILE A 283 -3.30 1.10 18.92
N LYS A 284 -3.99 2.21 19.20
CA LYS A 284 -3.56 3.54 18.77
C LYS A 284 -2.23 3.95 19.41
N SER A 285 -2.10 3.73 20.72
CA SER A 285 -0.87 4.07 21.45
C SER A 285 0.32 3.21 21.00
N ILE A 286 0.07 1.95 20.63
CA ILE A 286 1.12 1.08 20.08
C ILE A 286 1.50 1.53 18.66
N GLU A 287 0.53 1.86 17.80
CA GLU A 287 0.79 2.40 16.46
C GLU A 287 1.64 3.68 16.52
N CYS A 288 1.29 4.62 17.41
CA CYS A 288 2.04 5.86 17.58
C CYS A 288 3.48 5.64 18.09
N ALA A 289 3.73 4.55 18.82
CA ALA A 289 5.06 4.24 19.36
C ALA A 289 5.99 3.56 18.35
N ILE A 290 5.46 2.99 17.26
CA ILE A 290 6.27 2.37 16.20
C ILE A 290 7.04 3.44 15.39
N ILE A 291 6.59 4.71 15.42
CA ILE A 291 7.16 5.83 14.67
C ILE A 291 8.12 6.71 15.46
#